data_AF-A0A378BLD3-F1
#
_entry.id   AF-A0A378BLD3-F1
#
_cell.length_a   1.000
_cell.length_b   1.000
_cell.length_c   1.000
_cell.angle_alpha   90.00
_cell.angle_beta   90.00
_cell.angle_gamma   90.00
#
_symmetry.space_group_name_H-M   'P 1'
#
loop_
_entity.id
_entity.type
_entity.pdbx_description
1 polymer ?
#
loop_
_entity_poly.entity_id
_entity_poly.type
_entity_poly.pdbx_seq_one_letter_code
_entity_poly.pdbx_strand_id
1 'polypeptide(L)' 'MTGDANTDYNAAIALVKDASRQDDAMVAFQNFVKKYPDSTYQPNANYWLGQLNYIRGEKTTRRFTSLRW' A
#
# COMPACT_ATOMS: atom_id res chain seq x y z
N MET A 1 -3.66 12.27 -12.15
CA MET A 1 -2.75 11.10 -12.28
C MET A 1 -2.81 10.64 -13.73
N THR A 2 -2.04 11.27 -14.61
CA THR A 2 -1.91 10.96 -16.04
C THR A 2 -0.62 10.17 -16.30
N GLY A 3 -0.40 9.11 -15.53
CA GLY A 3 0.65 8.12 -15.79
C GLY A 3 0.05 6.88 -16.43
N ASP A 4 0.86 6.12 -17.16
CA ASP A 4 0.60 4.72 -17.50
C ASP A 4 0.76 3.82 -16.26
N ALA A 5 0.47 2.51 -16.41
CA ALA A 5 0.55 1.57 -15.30
C ALA A 5 1.95 1.48 -14.67
N ASN A 6 3.03 1.57 -15.45
CA ASN A 6 4.39 1.56 -14.89
C ASN A 6 4.66 2.81 -14.07
N THR A 7 4.26 3.99 -14.58
CA THR A 7 4.40 5.26 -13.86
C THR A 7 3.62 5.27 -12.54
N ASP A 8 2.33 4.91 -12.56
CA ASP A 8 1.48 4.90 -11.37
C ASP A 8 1.91 3.83 -10.35
N TYR A 9 2.37 2.66 -10.81
CA TYR A 9 2.93 1.62 -9.95
C TYR A 9 4.23 2.07 -9.26
N ASN A 10 5.17 2.65 -10.01
CA ASN A 10 6.43 3.12 -9.43
C ASN A 10 6.23 4.26 -8.42
N ALA A 11 5.25 5.14 -8.67
CA ALA A 11 4.86 6.17 -7.70
C ALA A 11 4.33 5.54 -6.40
N ALA A 12 3.50 4.50 -6.48
CA ALA A 12 3.02 3.77 -5.31
C ALA A 12 4.18 3.08 -4.55
N ILE A 13 5.14 2.48 -5.26
CA ILE A 13 6.33 1.85 -4.68
C ILE A 13 7.21 2.87 -3.95
N ALA A 14 7.35 4.09 -4.47
CA ALA A 14 8.10 5.14 -3.79
C ALA A 14 7.52 5.47 -2.40
N LEU A 15 6.20 5.42 -2.26
CA LEU A 15 5.51 5.65 -0.98
C LEU A 15 5.75 4.52 0.02
N VAL A 16 5.82 3.25 -0.43
CA VAL A 16 6.09 2.10 0.46
C VAL A 16 7.42 2.24 1.20
N LYS A 17 8.42 2.85 0.56
CA LYS A 17 9.75 3.02 1.14
C LYS A 17 9.77 4.00 2.32
N ASP A 18 8.75 4.85 2.44
CA ASP A 18 8.61 5.79 3.53
C ASP A 18 7.58 5.25 4.55
N ALA A 19 8.07 4.85 5.72
CA ALA A 19 7.25 4.29 6.79
C ALA A 19 6.17 5.26 7.33
N SER A 20 6.32 6.56 7.10
CA SER A 20 5.33 7.59 7.45
C SER A 20 4.21 7.72 6.40
N ARG A 21 4.41 7.18 5.20
CA ARG A 21 3.51 7.32 4.04
C ARG A 21 2.79 6.03 3.68
N GLN A 22 2.72 5.08 4.61
CA GLN A 22 2.09 3.77 4.39
C GLN A 22 0.60 3.87 4.03
N ASP A 23 -0.12 4.83 4.59
CA ASP A 23 -1.53 5.07 4.25
C ASP A 23 -1.68 5.61 2.82
N ASP A 24 -0.79 6.52 2.40
CA ASP A 24 -0.76 7.02 1.03
C ASP A 24 -0.40 5.93 0.02
N ALA A 25 0.57 5.07 0.37
CA ALA A 25 0.93 3.90 -0.44
C ALA A 25 -0.27 2.98 -0.62
N MET A 26 -1.05 2.75 0.44
CA MET A 26 -2.25 1.92 0.40
C MET A 26 -3.31 2.53 -0.52
N VAL A 27 -3.57 3.84 -0.44
CA VAL A 27 -4.50 4.52 -1.35
C VAL A 27 -4.02 4.44 -2.80
N ALA A 28 -2.72 4.63 -3.04
CA ALA A 28 -2.14 4.54 -4.38
C ALA A 28 -2.33 3.15 -4.98
N PHE A 29 -2.06 2.07 -4.24
CA PHE A 29 -2.30 0.72 -4.75
C PHE A 29 -3.78 0.39 -4.91
N GLN A 30 -4.67 0.84 -4.01
CA GLN A 30 -6.11 0.66 -4.18
C GLN A 30 -6.63 1.34 -5.45
N ASN A 31 -6.09 2.50 -5.79
CA ASN A 31 -6.41 3.18 -7.04
C ASN A 31 -5.80 2.46 -8.24
N PHE A 32 -4.55 1.98 -8.11
CA PHE A 32 -3.87 1.21 -9.15
C PHE A 32 -4.67 -0.02 -9.58
N VAL A 33 -5.08 -0.87 -8.62
CA VAL A 33 -5.81 -2.12 -8.93
C VAL A 33 -7.17 -1.87 -9.60
N LYS A 34 -7.80 -0.72 -9.30
CA LYS A 34 -9.06 -0.30 -9.94
C LYS A 34 -8.83 0.29 -11.34
N LYS A 35 -7.77 1.07 -11.50
CA LYS A 35 -7.46 1.78 -12.75
C LYS A 35 -6.83 0.86 -13.80
N TYR A 36 -6.09 -0.16 -13.38
CA TYR A 36 -5.36 -1.07 -14.26
C TYR A 36 -5.65 -2.54 -13.93
N PRO A 37 -6.90 -3.02 -14.12
CA PRO A 37 -7.28 -4.39 -13.79
C PRO A 37 -6.49 -5.44 -14.60
N ASP A 38 -6.05 -5.10 -15.82
CA ASP A 38 -5.33 -6.00 -16.73
C ASP A 38 -3.81 -5.79 -16.72
N SER A 39 -3.27 -4.98 -15.80
CA SER A 39 -1.82 -4.75 -15.74
C SER A 39 -1.07 -5.99 -15.29
N THR A 40 0.13 -6.21 -15.86
CA THR A 40 1.09 -7.21 -15.37
C THR A 40 1.52 -6.97 -13.92
N TYR A 41 1.33 -5.75 -13.39
CA TYR A 41 1.63 -5.43 -12.00
C TYR A 41 0.48 -5.76 -11.02
N GLN A 42 -0.68 -6.26 -11.48
CA GLN A 42 -1.81 -6.56 -10.60
C GLN A 42 -1.43 -7.49 -9.42
N PRO A 43 -0.78 -8.64 -9.66
CA PRO A 43 -0.37 -9.52 -8.56
C PRO A 43 0.52 -8.81 -7.55
N ASN A 44 1.45 -7.97 -8.02
CA ASN A 44 2.36 -7.21 -7.15
C ASN A 44 1.64 -6.10 -6.38
N ALA A 45 0.69 -5.41 -6.99
CA ALA A 45 -0.11 -4.38 -6.32
C ALA A 45 -0.94 -4.99 -5.19
N ASN A 46 -1.57 -6.15 -5.43
CA ASN A 46 -2.29 -6.89 -4.39
C ASN A 46 -1.36 -7.40 -3.28
N TYR A 47 -0.14 -7.85 -3.61
CA TYR A 47 0.87 -8.21 -2.62
C TYR A 47 1.20 -7.04 -1.69
N TRP A 48 1.46 -5.85 -2.24
CA TRP A 48 1.75 -4.67 -1.43
C TRP A 48 0.56 -4.24 -0.58
N LEU A 49 -0.68 -4.37 -1.08
CA LEU A 49 -1.88 -4.13 -0.27
C LEU A 49 -1.94 -5.09 0.92
N GLY A 50 -1.63 -6.37 0.73
CA GLY A 50 -1.54 -7.33 1.83
C GLY A 50 -0.51 -6.91 2.88
N GLN A 51 0.70 -6.57 2.45
CA GLN A 51 1.79 -6.15 3.34
C GLN A 51 1.44 -4.88 4.13
N LEU A 52 0.86 -3.87 3.47
CA LEU A 52 0.47 -2.61 4.13
C LEU A 52 -0.65 -2.82 5.15
N ASN A 53 -1.65 -3.66 4.83
CA ASN A 53 -2.71 -4.00 5.77
C ASN A 53 -2.19 -4.80 6.97
N TYR A 54 -1.26 -5.73 6.73
CA TYR A 54 -0.61 -6.49 7.79
C TYR A 54 0.15 -5.58 8.77
N ILE A 55 1.00 -4.68 8.25
CA ILE A 55 1.76 -3.74 9.08
C ILE A 55 0.82 -2.82 9.88
N ARG A 56 -0.26 -2.34 9.27
CA ARG A 56 -1.26 -1.52 9.96
C ARG A 56 -1.94 -2.30 11.10
N GLY A 57 -2.32 -3.55 10.84
CA GLY A 57 -2.88 -4.45 11.86
C GLY A 57 -1.94 -4.65 13.04
N GLU A 58 -0.66 -4.94 12.77
CA GLU A 58 0.36 -5.08 13.82
C GLU A 58 0.56 -3.80 14.64
N LYS A 59 0.65 -2.63 13.97
CA LYS A 59 0.79 -1.34 14.64
C LYS A 59 -0.38 -1.05 15.57
N THR A 60 -1.60 -1.33 15.10
CA THR A 60 -2.81 -1.20 15.90
C THR A 60 -2.75 -2.13 17.13
N THR A 61 -2.39 -3.40 16.95
CA THR A 61 -2.21 -4.35 18.06
C THR A 61 -1.17 -3.87 19.07
N ARG A 62 0.01 -3.40 18.65
CA ARG A 62 1.04 -2.87 19.55
C ARG A 62 0.57 -1.66 20.36
N ARG A 63 -0.18 -0.73 19.73
CA ARG A 63 -0.78 0.42 20.43
C ARG A 63 -1.75 -0.04 21.51
N PHE A 64 -2.52 -1.10 21.26
CA PHE A 64 -3.43 -1.68 22.26
C PHE A 64 -2.70 -2.43 23.37
N THR A 65 -1.63 -3.18 23.09
CA THR A 65 -0.87 -3.91 24.11
C THR A 65 -0.01 -3.00 24.98
N SER A 66 0.41 -1.83 24.46
CA SER A 66 1.15 -0.81 25.23
C SER A 66 0.28 -0.04 26.24
N LEU A 67 -1.03 -0.25 26.24
CA LEU A 67 -2.00 0.41 27.13
C LEU A 67 -2.54 -0.52 28.22
N ARG A 68 -1.94 -1.70 28.42
CA ARG A 68 -2.33 -2.60 29.51
C ARG A 68 -1.37 -2.41 30.69
N TRP A 69 -1.95 -2.00 31.82
CA TRP A 69 -1.35 -1.79 33.14
C TRP A 69 -0.45 -2.95 33.59
#